data_AF-A0A2D4I5U8-F1
#
_entry.id   AF-A0A2D4I5U8-F1
#
_cell.length_a   1.000
_cell.length_b   1.000
_cell.length_c   1.000
_cell.angle_alpha   90.00
_cell.angle_beta   90.00
_cell.angle_gamma   90.00
#
_symmetry.space_group_name_H-M   'P 1'
#
loop_
_entity.id
_entity.type
_entity.pdbx_description
1 polymer ?
#
loop_
_entity_poly.entity_id
_entity_poly.type
_entity_poly.pdbx_seq_one_letter_code
_entity_poly.pdbx_strand_id
1 'polypeptide(L)'
;LYLYCLQDFAFELFSSAVFCIFLVFHLHLFEACDTPLHPLGKLVETLVAVYRMTYVGVGANRRLLKEAVKEIKSYLKRIFQLIRFLFPDLPEEGSVIPSPMTEMKGTRSFCTGKRDSEPDSPEPGYVVTSSGLLLPVLLPRLYPPLFMLYALDNEREEDIYWECVLRLNKQPDKALLSFLGVQTKFWPTTASALGENKKILPNTKDVCFASAVECLQQISTTFTPTDKLKVIQQTFEEISQSVLESLHEDFLWSMDDLFPVFLYVVLRARIRNLGSEVHLIEDLMDPYLQHGEQGIMFTTLKACYYQIQHEKLT
;
A
#
# COMPACT_ATOMS: atom_id res chain seq x y z
N LEU A 1 31.75 22.07 18.18
CA LEU A 1 31.23 22.51 16.86
C LEU A 1 31.92 21.77 15.72
N TYR A 2 33.22 21.96 15.44
CA TYR A 2 33.91 21.24 14.35
C TYR A 2 33.95 19.70 14.50
N LEU A 3 34.17 19.18 15.72
CA LEU A 3 34.17 17.73 15.99
C LEU A 3 32.78 17.07 15.88
N TYR A 4 31.72 17.78 16.26
CA TYR A 4 30.35 17.31 16.09
C TYR A 4 29.97 17.28 14.61
N CYS A 5 30.29 18.33 13.87
CA CYS A 5 30.02 18.42 12.43
C CYS A 5 30.77 17.35 11.60
N LEU A 6 32.00 16.98 12.01
CA LEU A 6 32.75 15.87 11.41
C LEU A 6 32.17 14.49 11.75
N GLN A 7 31.61 14.34 12.96
CA GLN A 7 31.00 13.10 13.41
C GLN A 7 29.63 12.87 12.76
N ASP A 8 28.84 13.93 12.61
CA ASP A 8 27.58 13.93 11.84
C ASP A 8 27.84 13.64 10.36
N PHE A 9 28.84 14.29 9.75
CA PHE A 9 29.20 14.05 8.35
C PHE A 9 29.76 12.63 8.10
N ALA A 10 30.55 12.09 9.03
CA ALA A 10 31.03 10.72 8.94
C ALA A 10 29.90 9.69 9.15
N PHE A 11 28.94 9.99 10.03
CA PHE A 11 27.76 9.16 10.25
C PHE A 11 26.83 9.18 9.03
N GLU A 12 26.58 10.33 8.42
CA GLU A 12 25.82 10.47 7.17
C GLU A 12 26.48 9.72 6.02
N LEU A 13 27.80 9.85 5.84
CA LEU A 13 28.54 9.12 4.82
C LEU A 13 28.52 7.60 5.04
N PHE A 14 28.69 7.16 6.28
CA PHE A 14 28.65 5.73 6.63
C PHE A 14 27.25 5.14 6.45
N SER A 15 26.23 5.86 6.92
CA SER A 15 24.82 5.50 6.73
C SER A 15 24.44 5.42 5.26
N SER A 16 24.83 6.42 4.47
CA SER A 16 24.65 6.46 3.01
C SER A 16 25.35 5.29 2.30
N ALA A 17 26.56 4.95 2.72
CA ALA A 17 27.31 3.82 2.15
C ALA A 17 26.65 2.46 2.46
N VAL A 18 26.21 2.23 3.71
CA VAL A 18 25.50 1.01 4.11
C VAL A 18 24.18 0.86 3.35
N PHE A 19 23.42 1.95 3.23
CA PHE A 19 22.18 1.98 2.45
C PHE A 19 22.43 1.70 0.96
N CYS A 20 23.47 2.30 0.36
CA CYS A 20 23.84 2.04 -1.04
C CYS A 20 24.28 0.58 -1.25
N ILE A 21 25.08 0.01 -0.34
CA ILE A 21 25.50 -1.40 -0.40
C ILE A 21 24.29 -2.32 -0.33
N PHE A 22 23.34 -2.03 0.58
CA PHE A 22 22.09 -2.79 0.68
C PHE A 22 21.25 -2.71 -0.60
N LEU A 23 21.14 -1.53 -1.22
CA LEU A 23 20.40 -1.35 -2.46
C LEU A 23 21.05 -2.09 -3.64
N VAL A 24 22.38 -2.01 -3.76
CA VAL A 24 23.15 -2.74 -4.78
C VAL A 24 22.98 -4.24 -4.56
N PHE A 25 23.04 -4.70 -3.31
CA PHE A 25 22.79 -6.09 -2.97
C PHE A 25 21.37 -6.54 -3.40
N HIS A 26 20.35 -5.74 -3.10
CA HIS A 26 18.96 -6.00 -3.48
C HIS A 26 18.82 -6.15 -5.01
N LEU A 27 19.49 -5.30 -5.80
CA LEU A 27 19.49 -5.39 -7.25
C LEU A 27 20.16 -6.68 -7.76
N HIS A 28 21.33 -7.02 -7.24
CA HIS A 28 22.03 -8.26 -7.61
C HIS A 28 21.24 -9.51 -7.22
N LEU A 29 20.57 -9.48 -6.06
CA LEU A 29 19.71 -10.57 -5.62
C LEU A 29 18.54 -10.80 -6.59
N PHE A 30 17.93 -9.70 -7.05
CA PHE A 30 16.86 -9.75 -8.05
C PHE A 30 17.37 -10.40 -9.35
N GLU A 31 18.50 -9.93 -9.90
CA GLU A 31 19.10 -10.51 -11.11
C GLU A 31 19.48 -12.00 -10.94
N ALA A 32 19.99 -12.36 -9.76
CA ALA A 32 20.36 -13.74 -9.42
C ALA A 32 19.13 -14.67 -9.29
N CYS A 33 17.97 -14.14 -8.93
CA CYS A 33 16.71 -14.89 -8.88
C CYS A 33 16.02 -14.98 -10.24
N ASP A 34 16.28 -14.03 -11.15
CA ASP A 34 15.78 -14.04 -12.53
C ASP A 34 16.65 -14.91 -13.46
N THR A 35 17.89 -15.20 -13.08
CA THR A 35 18.80 -16.01 -13.90
C THR A 35 18.60 -17.52 -13.67
N PRO A 36 18.14 -18.30 -14.67
CA PRO A 36 17.83 -19.73 -14.49
C PRO A 36 19.06 -20.62 -14.26
N LEU A 37 20.25 -20.14 -14.66
CA LEU A 37 21.53 -20.83 -14.42
C LEU A 37 22.05 -20.61 -13.00
N HIS A 38 21.58 -19.58 -12.31
CA HIS A 38 21.99 -19.29 -10.94
C HIS A 38 21.28 -20.24 -9.97
N PRO A 39 21.96 -20.82 -8.96
CA PRO A 39 21.34 -21.75 -8.02
C PRO A 39 20.10 -21.19 -7.32
N LEU A 40 20.12 -19.88 -7.00
CA LEU A 40 18.98 -19.19 -6.40
C LEU A 40 17.81 -19.05 -7.37
N GLY A 41 18.06 -18.71 -8.64
CA GLY A 41 17.02 -18.68 -9.67
C GLY A 41 16.38 -20.05 -9.89
N LYS A 42 17.19 -21.13 -9.94
CA LYS A 42 16.68 -22.50 -10.01
C LYS A 42 15.86 -22.89 -8.79
N LEU A 43 16.26 -22.47 -7.59
CA LEU A 43 15.49 -22.67 -6.36
C LEU A 43 14.13 -21.97 -6.46
N VAL A 44 14.12 -20.68 -6.81
CA VAL A 44 12.88 -19.89 -6.95
C VAL A 44 11.94 -20.51 -7.99
N GLU A 45 12.44 -20.85 -9.18
CA GLU A 45 11.64 -21.49 -10.22
C GLU A 45 11.04 -22.83 -9.75
N THR A 46 11.83 -23.65 -9.04
CA THR A 46 11.35 -24.94 -8.51
C THR A 46 10.25 -24.72 -7.47
N LEU A 47 10.44 -23.77 -6.54
CA LEU A 47 9.45 -23.45 -5.51
C LEU A 47 8.16 -22.89 -6.11
N VAL A 48 8.27 -21.99 -7.10
CA VAL A 48 7.11 -21.47 -7.84
C VAL A 48 6.37 -22.58 -8.57
N ALA A 49 7.09 -23.51 -9.21
CA ALA A 49 6.48 -24.65 -9.89
C ALA A 49 5.73 -25.57 -8.92
N VAL A 50 6.34 -25.92 -7.78
CA VAL A 50 5.69 -26.73 -6.74
C VAL A 50 4.46 -26.01 -6.18
N TYR A 51 4.57 -24.73 -5.86
CA TYR A 51 3.46 -23.92 -5.36
C TYR A 51 2.28 -23.91 -6.34
N ARG A 52 2.56 -23.73 -7.64
CA ARG A 52 1.53 -23.80 -8.68
C ARG A 52 0.90 -25.18 -8.79
N MET A 53 1.69 -26.26 -8.71
CA MET A 53 1.16 -27.63 -8.72
C MET A 53 0.28 -27.93 -7.51
N THR A 54 0.55 -27.32 -6.36
CA THR A 54 -0.22 -27.51 -5.12
C THR A 54 -1.53 -26.73 -5.11
N TYR A 55 -1.51 -25.48 -5.58
CA TYR A 55 -2.62 -24.53 -5.37
C TYR A 55 -3.41 -24.18 -6.64
N VAL A 56 -2.96 -24.59 -7.83
CA VAL A 56 -3.69 -24.38 -9.09
C VAL A 56 -4.36 -25.67 -9.54
N GLY A 57 -5.54 -25.55 -10.14
CA GLY A 57 -6.22 -26.64 -10.85
C GLY A 57 -7.51 -27.09 -10.17
N VAL A 58 -7.99 -28.28 -10.55
CA VAL A 58 -9.30 -28.83 -10.15
C VAL A 58 -9.44 -29.02 -8.63
N GLY A 59 -8.33 -29.07 -7.89
CA GLY A 59 -8.29 -29.18 -6.43
C GLY A 59 -8.22 -27.85 -5.66
N ALA A 60 -8.16 -26.70 -6.33
CA ALA A 60 -8.08 -25.41 -5.66
C ALA A 60 -9.33 -25.17 -4.79
N ASN A 61 -9.11 -24.87 -3.50
CA ASN A 61 -10.17 -24.71 -2.51
C ASN A 61 -9.80 -23.59 -1.54
N ARG A 62 -10.77 -22.74 -1.18
CA ARG A 62 -10.58 -21.66 -0.19
C ARG A 62 -9.91 -22.10 1.12
N ARG A 63 -10.13 -23.35 1.56
CA ARG A 63 -9.49 -23.91 2.78
C ARG A 63 -7.96 -23.97 2.68
N LEU A 64 -7.41 -23.97 1.47
CA LEU A 64 -5.96 -23.98 1.23
C LEU A 64 -5.30 -22.61 1.41
N LEU A 65 -6.08 -21.52 1.45
CA LEU A 65 -5.54 -20.15 1.54
C LEU A 65 -4.57 -20.01 2.73
N LYS A 66 -4.98 -20.48 3.91
CA LYS A 66 -4.15 -20.41 5.13
C LYS A 66 -2.83 -21.15 4.97
N GLU A 67 -2.83 -22.30 4.29
CA GLU A 67 -1.61 -23.08 4.06
C GLU A 67 -0.74 -22.43 2.97
N ALA A 68 -1.34 -21.89 1.91
CA ALA A 68 -0.65 -21.11 0.89
C ALA A 68 0.10 -19.90 1.45
N VAL A 69 -0.54 -19.14 2.35
CA VAL A 69 0.09 -17.99 3.03
C VAL A 69 1.24 -18.47 3.94
N LYS A 70 1.04 -19.54 4.71
CA LYS A 70 2.10 -20.12 5.56
C LYS A 70 3.29 -20.61 4.73
N GLU A 71 3.04 -21.20 3.58
CA GLU A 71 4.10 -21.68 2.68
C GLU A 71 4.92 -20.52 2.13
N ILE A 72 4.29 -19.42 1.70
CA ILE A 72 5.00 -18.20 1.30
C ILE A 72 5.85 -17.65 2.45
N LYS A 73 5.28 -17.51 3.66
CA LYS A 73 6.04 -17.08 4.85
C LYS A 73 7.23 -17.99 5.15
N SER A 74 7.07 -19.30 4.96
CA SER A 74 8.16 -20.27 5.09
C SER A 74 9.23 -20.10 4.00
N TYR A 75 8.84 -19.80 2.75
CA TYR A 75 9.80 -19.51 1.66
C TYR A 75 10.62 -18.28 2.01
N LEU A 76 9.97 -17.18 2.40
CA LEU A 76 10.65 -15.92 2.79
C LEU A 76 11.70 -16.19 3.87
N LYS A 77 11.30 -16.83 4.97
CA LYS A 77 12.20 -17.13 6.10
C LYS A 77 13.39 -17.99 5.68
N ARG A 78 13.16 -19.08 4.95
CA ARG A 78 14.23 -20.04 4.59
C ARG A 78 15.17 -19.48 3.53
N ILE A 79 14.64 -18.78 2.53
CA ILE A 79 15.46 -18.13 1.50
C ILE A 79 16.29 -17.01 2.14
N PHE A 80 15.71 -16.22 3.03
CA PHE A 80 16.44 -15.18 3.75
C PHE A 80 17.59 -15.75 4.59
N GLN A 81 17.38 -16.88 5.28
CA GLN A 81 18.43 -17.60 6.01
C GLN A 81 19.55 -18.08 5.07
N LEU A 82 19.21 -18.63 3.90
CA LEU A 82 20.20 -19.05 2.90
C LEU A 82 20.99 -17.84 2.37
N ILE A 83 20.32 -16.73 2.11
CA ILE A 83 20.96 -15.49 1.67
C ILE A 83 21.91 -14.96 2.73
N ARG A 84 21.49 -14.88 3.99
CA ARG A 84 22.37 -14.49 5.10
C ARG A 84 23.58 -15.42 5.26
N PHE A 85 23.41 -16.71 4.99
CA PHE A 85 24.52 -17.66 5.00
C PHE A 85 25.52 -17.38 3.87
N LEU A 86 25.04 -17.01 2.69
CA LEU A 86 25.89 -16.65 1.54
C LEU A 86 26.50 -15.25 1.68
N PHE A 87 25.84 -14.34 2.38
CA PHE A 87 26.23 -12.94 2.58
C PHE A 87 26.16 -12.59 4.08
N PRO A 88 27.17 -12.96 4.88
CA PRO A 88 27.16 -12.76 6.33
C PRO A 88 27.07 -11.30 6.76
N ASP A 89 27.57 -10.39 5.92
CA ASP A 89 27.57 -8.94 6.15
C ASP A 89 26.20 -8.29 5.93
N LEU A 90 25.19 -9.05 5.47
CA LEU A 90 23.83 -8.53 5.35
C LEU A 90 23.31 -8.14 6.74
N PRO A 91 22.56 -7.03 6.89
CA PRO A 91 21.98 -6.63 8.17
C PRO A 91 20.94 -7.63 8.68
N GLU A 92 20.88 -7.84 10.00
CA GLU A 92 19.95 -8.78 10.63
C GLU A 92 18.48 -8.39 10.36
N GLU A 93 17.59 -9.38 10.40
CA GLU A 93 16.15 -9.12 10.25
C GLU A 93 15.67 -8.21 11.40
N GLY A 94 15.01 -7.11 11.04
CA GLY A 94 14.59 -6.07 11.99
C GLY A 94 15.64 -4.99 12.26
N SER A 95 16.83 -5.07 11.67
CA SER A 95 17.82 -3.99 11.75
C SER A 95 17.34 -2.75 10.99
N VAL A 96 17.69 -1.57 11.51
CA VAL A 96 17.33 -0.28 10.93
C VAL A 96 18.56 0.31 10.26
N ILE A 97 18.50 0.49 8.94
CA ILE A 97 19.49 1.23 8.16
C ILE A 97 19.03 2.70 8.10
N PRO A 98 19.79 3.67 8.60
CA PRO A 98 19.38 5.06 8.50
C PRO A 98 19.31 5.48 7.02
N SER A 99 18.23 6.14 6.62
CA SER A 99 18.05 6.60 5.25
C SER A 99 18.77 7.94 5.07
N PRO A 100 19.67 8.12 4.08
CA PRO A 100 20.38 9.39 3.87
C PRO A 100 19.49 10.50 3.28
N MET A 101 18.18 10.28 3.09
CA MET A 101 17.29 11.25 2.45
C MET A 101 15.94 11.32 3.17
N THR A 102 15.78 12.29 4.08
CA THR A 102 14.48 12.92 4.36
C THR A 102 14.65 14.43 4.57
N GLU A 103 15.39 15.10 3.69
CA GLU A 103 15.31 16.56 3.52
C GLU A 103 14.88 16.89 2.08
N MET A 104 13.67 16.54 1.68
CA MET A 104 13.01 17.28 0.58
C MET A 104 11.49 17.05 0.58
N LYS A 105 10.78 18.18 0.70
CA LYS A 105 9.32 18.39 0.72
C LYS A 105 8.63 17.82 1.94
N GLY A 106 8.17 18.72 2.80
CA GLY A 106 7.37 18.40 3.97
C GLY A 106 6.15 17.57 3.59
N THR A 107 6.27 16.26 3.75
CA THR A 107 5.14 15.38 3.97
C THR A 107 4.50 15.90 5.26
N ARG A 108 3.44 16.69 5.10
CA ARG A 108 2.59 17.07 6.22
C ARG A 108 2.05 15.74 6.77
N SER A 109 2.63 15.27 7.87
CA SER A 109 2.06 14.16 8.65
C SER A 109 0.56 14.38 8.74
N PHE A 110 -0.22 13.38 8.32
CA PHE A 110 -1.65 13.50 8.12
C PHE A 110 -2.41 13.86 9.42
N CYS A 111 -1.76 13.73 10.58
CA CYS A 111 -2.40 13.83 11.90
C CYS A 111 -1.70 14.74 12.92
N THR A 112 -0.65 15.49 12.60
CA THR A 112 0.04 16.31 13.63
C THR A 112 0.05 17.81 13.29
N GLY A 113 -0.74 18.56 14.04
CA GLY A 113 -0.72 20.02 14.06
C GLY A 113 0.65 20.58 14.49
N LYS A 114 0.92 21.81 14.04
CA LYS A 114 2.08 22.68 14.29
C LYS A 114 3.14 22.21 15.29
N ARG A 115 4.37 22.11 14.75
CA ARG A 115 5.70 22.31 15.36
C ARG A 115 5.66 23.14 16.64
N ASP A 116 5.92 22.49 17.76
CA ASP A 116 6.68 22.98 18.94
C ASP A 116 6.78 21.80 19.93
N SER A 117 7.53 20.77 19.55
CA SER A 117 7.98 19.67 20.42
C SER A 117 9.24 19.11 19.81
N GLU A 118 10.27 18.86 20.62
CA GLU A 118 11.51 18.20 20.20
C GLU A 118 11.23 16.93 19.37
N PRO A 119 12.09 16.57 18.40
CA PRO A 119 11.91 15.39 17.58
C PRO A 119 12.26 14.15 18.40
N ASP A 120 11.33 13.70 19.24
CA ASP A 120 11.48 12.44 20.01
C ASP A 120 10.98 11.22 19.21
N SER A 121 10.67 11.40 17.92
CA SER A 121 10.40 10.32 16.98
C SER A 121 11.66 9.98 16.20
N PRO A 122 12.21 8.75 16.27
CA PRO A 122 13.39 8.40 15.50
C PRO A 122 13.09 8.55 14.00
N GLU A 123 14.02 9.20 13.30
CA GLU A 123 13.98 9.39 11.85
C GLU A 123 13.71 8.07 11.10
N PRO A 124 13.01 8.10 9.95
CA PRO A 124 12.60 6.87 9.26
C PRO A 124 13.80 6.20 8.61
N GLY A 125 14.48 5.35 9.38
CA GLY A 125 15.40 4.37 8.84
C GLY A 125 14.65 3.24 8.11
N TYR A 126 15.28 2.68 7.09
CA TYR A 126 14.80 1.50 6.39
C TYR A 126 14.98 0.26 7.26
N VAL A 127 13.88 -0.40 7.63
CA VAL A 127 13.92 -1.66 8.36
C VAL A 127 14.17 -2.81 7.39
N VAL A 128 15.22 -3.59 7.61
CA VAL A 128 15.53 -4.77 6.79
C VAL A 128 14.63 -5.93 7.21
N THR A 129 13.72 -6.34 6.32
CA THR A 129 12.84 -7.50 6.54
C THR A 129 13.00 -8.54 5.43
N SER A 130 12.79 -9.81 5.78
CA SER A 130 12.76 -10.89 4.77
C SER A 130 11.64 -10.65 3.74
N SER A 131 10.48 -10.16 4.19
CA SER A 131 9.36 -9.78 3.32
C SER A 131 9.74 -8.67 2.35
N GLY A 132 10.33 -7.57 2.83
CA GLY A 132 10.72 -6.43 2.02
C GLY A 132 11.76 -6.76 0.95
N LEU A 133 12.68 -7.67 1.27
CA LEU A 133 13.73 -8.12 0.35
C LEU A 133 13.23 -9.14 -0.70
N LEU A 134 12.33 -10.06 -0.30
CA LEU A 134 12.02 -11.24 -1.12
C LEU A 134 10.62 -11.23 -1.75
N LEU A 135 9.63 -10.54 -1.19
CA LEU A 135 8.31 -10.44 -1.81
C LEU A 135 8.35 -9.76 -3.19
N PRO A 136 9.15 -8.71 -3.45
CA PRO A 136 9.23 -8.13 -4.80
C PRO A 136 9.68 -9.13 -5.89
N VAL A 137 10.47 -10.14 -5.50
CA VAL A 137 10.96 -11.20 -6.40
C VAL A 137 9.95 -12.35 -6.51
N LEU A 138 9.49 -12.85 -5.36
CA LEU A 138 8.69 -14.08 -5.30
C LEU A 138 7.22 -13.84 -5.62
N LEU A 139 6.64 -12.77 -5.06
CA LEU A 139 5.20 -12.59 -5.06
C LEU A 139 4.63 -12.40 -6.46
N PRO A 140 5.23 -11.65 -7.41
CA PRO A 140 4.70 -11.58 -8.78
C PRO A 140 4.53 -12.94 -9.45
N ARG A 141 5.41 -13.91 -9.14
CA ARG A 141 5.37 -15.28 -9.70
C ARG A 141 4.33 -16.17 -9.01
N LEU A 142 4.05 -15.90 -7.72
CA LEU A 142 3.12 -16.63 -6.85
C LEU A 142 1.73 -15.97 -6.74
N TYR A 143 1.57 -14.74 -7.22
CA TYR A 143 0.36 -13.94 -7.06
C TYR A 143 -0.86 -14.57 -7.74
N PRO A 144 -0.81 -15.06 -9.00
CA PRO A 144 -2.00 -15.64 -9.61
C PRO A 144 -2.64 -16.81 -8.83
N PRO A 145 -1.90 -17.84 -8.37
CA PRO A 145 -2.49 -18.88 -7.52
C PRO A 145 -2.96 -18.37 -6.17
N LEU A 146 -2.18 -17.50 -5.52
CA LEU A 146 -2.52 -16.96 -4.21
C LEU A 146 -3.80 -16.11 -4.26
N PHE A 147 -3.89 -15.20 -5.23
CA PHE A 147 -5.02 -14.30 -5.40
C PHE A 147 -6.30 -15.05 -5.78
N MET A 148 -6.18 -16.13 -6.55
CA MET A 148 -7.30 -17.04 -6.80
C MET A 148 -7.86 -17.63 -5.48
N LEU A 149 -6.99 -18.02 -4.55
CA LEU A 149 -7.44 -18.53 -3.25
C LEU A 149 -8.11 -17.45 -2.40
N TYR A 150 -7.59 -16.20 -2.42
CA TYR A 150 -8.26 -15.07 -1.76
C TYR A 150 -9.64 -14.78 -2.36
N ALA A 151 -9.76 -14.81 -3.69
CA ALA A 151 -11.04 -14.60 -4.38
C ALA A 151 -12.05 -15.69 -4.02
N LEU A 152 -11.62 -16.96 -3.96
CA LEU A 152 -12.48 -18.08 -3.55
C LEU A 152 -12.90 -18.01 -2.07
N ASP A 153 -12.05 -17.49 -1.18
CA ASP A 153 -12.39 -17.36 0.23
C ASP A 153 -13.39 -16.23 0.49
N ASN A 154 -13.29 -15.14 -0.26
CA ASN A 154 -14.08 -13.91 -0.09
C ASN A 154 -15.29 -13.78 -1.02
N GLU A 155 -15.60 -14.79 -1.84
CA GLU A 155 -16.59 -14.71 -2.92
C GLU A 155 -17.94 -14.09 -2.49
N ARG A 156 -18.47 -14.52 -1.33
CA ARG A 156 -19.79 -14.08 -0.85
C ARG A 156 -19.77 -12.63 -0.39
N GLU A 157 -18.77 -12.29 0.41
CA GLU A 157 -18.52 -10.97 0.95
C GLU A 157 -18.25 -9.95 -0.17
N GLU A 158 -17.56 -10.38 -1.22
CA GLU A 158 -17.24 -9.58 -2.40
C GLU A 158 -18.47 -9.33 -3.28
N ASP A 159 -19.42 -10.28 -3.37
CA ASP A 159 -20.68 -10.06 -4.09
C ASP A 159 -21.57 -9.02 -3.40
N ILE A 160 -21.67 -9.06 -2.06
CA ILE A 160 -22.39 -8.05 -1.26
C ILE A 160 -21.75 -6.67 -1.46
N TYR A 161 -20.42 -6.60 -1.34
CA TYR A 161 -19.66 -5.39 -1.59
C TYR A 161 -19.95 -4.84 -3.00
N TRP A 162 -19.86 -5.70 -4.02
CA TRP A 162 -20.01 -5.28 -5.41
C TRP A 162 -21.42 -4.79 -5.74
N GLU A 163 -22.46 -5.43 -5.22
CA GLU A 163 -23.84 -4.95 -5.36
C GLU A 163 -23.99 -3.54 -4.79
N CYS A 164 -23.43 -3.29 -3.60
CA CYS A 164 -23.48 -1.98 -2.97
C CYS A 164 -22.71 -0.93 -3.80
N VAL A 165 -21.50 -1.26 -4.26
CA VAL A 165 -20.70 -0.41 -5.16
C VAL A 165 -21.51 -0.03 -6.40
N LEU A 166 -22.11 -0.99 -7.10
CA LEU A 166 -22.90 -0.73 -8.31
C LEU A 166 -24.12 0.16 -8.03
N ARG A 167 -24.81 -0.09 -6.92
CA ARG A 167 -25.98 0.70 -6.49
C ARG A 167 -25.62 2.15 -6.22
N LEU A 168 -24.63 2.41 -5.36
CA LEU A 168 -24.23 3.77 -4.97
C LEU A 168 -23.59 4.53 -6.12
N ASN A 169 -22.93 3.83 -7.05
CA ASN A 169 -22.37 4.43 -8.26
C ASN A 169 -23.41 4.86 -9.32
N LYS A 170 -24.70 4.60 -9.12
CA LYS A 170 -25.75 5.21 -9.96
C LYS A 170 -25.94 6.70 -9.67
N GLN A 171 -25.56 7.15 -8.48
CA GLN A 171 -25.74 8.54 -8.04
C GLN A 171 -24.69 9.48 -8.65
N PRO A 172 -25.06 10.73 -9.01
CA PRO A 172 -24.10 11.76 -9.41
C PRO A 172 -23.18 12.14 -8.24
N ASP A 173 -22.06 12.80 -8.53
CA ASP A 173 -21.00 13.04 -7.56
C ASP A 173 -21.49 13.83 -6.34
N LYS A 174 -22.23 14.92 -6.55
CA LYS A 174 -22.76 15.74 -5.45
C LYS A 174 -23.76 14.98 -4.57
N ALA A 175 -24.61 14.15 -5.17
CA ALA A 175 -25.57 13.35 -4.42
C ALA A 175 -24.86 12.29 -3.57
N LEU A 176 -23.84 11.63 -4.12
CA LEU A 176 -23.07 10.65 -3.38
C LEU A 176 -22.23 11.29 -2.26
N LEU A 177 -21.56 12.42 -2.52
CA LEU A 177 -20.82 13.17 -1.50
C LEU A 177 -21.73 13.58 -0.34
N SER A 178 -22.94 14.08 -0.65
CA SER A 178 -23.93 14.43 0.37
C SER A 178 -24.43 13.22 1.15
N PHE A 179 -24.68 12.09 0.48
CA PHE A 179 -25.14 10.85 1.11
C PHE A 179 -24.12 10.29 2.10
N LEU A 180 -22.83 10.33 1.74
CA LEU A 180 -21.73 9.86 2.59
C LEU A 180 -21.38 10.81 3.73
N GLY A 181 -22.01 12.00 3.80
CA GLY A 181 -21.77 12.97 4.86
C GLY A 181 -20.51 13.82 4.66
N VAL A 182 -19.99 13.92 3.44
CA VAL A 182 -18.84 14.79 3.15
C VAL A 182 -19.25 16.26 3.33
N GLN A 183 -18.53 16.98 4.20
CA GLN A 183 -18.80 18.40 4.43
C GLN A 183 -18.65 19.21 3.15
N THR A 184 -19.58 20.13 2.89
CA THR A 184 -19.66 20.91 1.66
C THR A 184 -18.41 21.74 1.36
N LYS A 185 -17.65 22.12 2.40
CA LYS A 185 -16.37 22.83 2.27
C LYS A 185 -15.30 22.02 1.54
N PHE A 186 -15.40 20.69 1.54
CA PHE A 186 -14.46 19.78 0.87
C PHE A 186 -14.93 19.34 -0.52
N TRP A 187 -16.07 19.85 -0.99
CA TRP A 187 -16.57 19.45 -2.31
C TRP A 187 -15.72 20.13 -3.40
N PRO A 188 -15.14 19.35 -4.34
CA PRO A 188 -14.40 19.94 -5.45
C PRO A 188 -15.31 20.90 -6.22
N THR A 189 -14.84 22.13 -6.45
CA THR A 189 -15.63 23.16 -7.15
C THR A 189 -15.31 23.20 -8.65
N THR A 190 -14.08 22.85 -9.00
CA THR A 190 -13.55 22.68 -10.34
C THR A 190 -12.92 21.31 -10.46
N ALA A 191 -13.03 20.69 -11.62
CA ALA A 191 -12.27 19.49 -11.92
C ALA A 191 -11.30 19.74 -13.07
N SER A 192 -10.06 19.35 -12.85
CA SER A 192 -9.06 19.25 -13.90
C SER A 192 -9.23 17.90 -14.58
N ALA A 193 -10.02 17.87 -15.65
CA ALA A 193 -10.05 16.74 -16.57
C ALA A 193 -9.36 17.18 -17.85
N LEU A 194 -8.23 16.57 -18.18
CA LEU A 194 -7.51 16.78 -19.43
C LEU A 194 -6.96 18.22 -19.65
N GLY A 195 -6.65 18.95 -18.58
CA GLY A 195 -6.08 20.31 -18.67
C GLY A 195 -7.10 21.45 -18.86
N GLU A 196 -8.40 21.14 -18.92
CA GLU A 196 -9.47 22.14 -18.94
C GLU A 196 -10.23 22.15 -17.59
N ASN A 197 -10.20 23.28 -16.88
CA ASN A 197 -10.96 23.46 -15.64
C ASN A 197 -12.47 23.58 -15.95
N LYS A 198 -13.21 22.48 -15.81
CA LYS A 198 -14.67 22.47 -15.97
C LYS A 198 -15.36 22.66 -14.62
N LYS A 199 -16.35 23.56 -14.56
CA LYS A 199 -17.23 23.72 -13.38
C LYS A 199 -18.05 22.45 -13.19
N ILE A 200 -18.07 21.90 -11.97
CA ILE A 200 -18.79 20.67 -11.65
C ILE A 200 -20.30 20.95 -11.58
N LEU A 201 -21.03 20.47 -12.58
CA LEU A 201 -22.49 20.57 -12.70
C LEU A 201 -23.15 19.55 -11.74
N PRO A 202 -24.38 19.78 -11.24
CA PRO A 202 -25.08 18.82 -10.38
C PRO A 202 -25.25 17.42 -10.96
N ASN A 203 -25.29 17.26 -12.29
CA ASN A 203 -25.40 15.94 -12.95
C ASN A 203 -24.04 15.33 -13.33
N THR A 204 -22.94 15.94 -12.90
CA THR A 204 -21.60 15.42 -13.15
C THR A 204 -21.36 14.14 -12.35
N LYS A 205 -20.69 13.18 -12.98
CA LYS A 205 -20.35 11.87 -12.41
C LYS A 205 -18.91 11.54 -12.77
N ASP A 206 -18.18 10.90 -11.85
CA ASP A 206 -16.82 10.40 -12.05
C ASP A 206 -15.78 11.50 -12.27
N VAL A 207 -15.97 12.66 -11.62
CA VAL A 207 -15.12 13.84 -11.82
C VAL A 207 -14.52 14.35 -10.52
N CYS A 208 -15.25 14.27 -9.40
CA CYS A 208 -14.68 14.64 -8.10
C CYS A 208 -13.57 13.65 -7.71
N PHE A 209 -12.42 14.17 -7.26
CA PHE A 209 -11.26 13.38 -6.82
C PHE A 209 -10.73 12.37 -7.85
N ALA A 210 -10.86 12.65 -9.16
CA ALA A 210 -10.47 11.73 -10.23
C ALA A 210 -9.03 11.19 -10.10
N SER A 211 -8.06 12.05 -9.78
CA SER A 211 -6.65 11.65 -9.56
C SER A 211 -6.50 10.62 -8.44
N ALA A 212 -7.14 10.85 -7.30
CA ALA A 212 -7.13 9.91 -6.18
C ALA A 212 -7.83 8.58 -6.53
N VAL A 213 -8.91 8.64 -7.31
CA VAL A 213 -9.63 7.44 -7.80
C VAL A 213 -8.73 6.61 -8.71
N GLU A 214 -8.07 7.23 -9.69
CA GLU A 214 -7.14 6.57 -10.60
C GLU A 214 -5.90 6.01 -9.88
N CYS A 215 -5.40 6.74 -8.88
CA CYS A 215 -4.31 6.29 -8.00
C CYS A 215 -4.71 5.00 -7.27
N LEU A 216 -5.86 5.01 -6.58
CA LEU A 216 -6.32 3.86 -5.81
C LEU A 216 -6.57 2.62 -6.69
N GLN A 217 -7.00 2.80 -7.94
CA GLN A 217 -7.17 1.72 -8.89
C GLN A 217 -5.86 0.95 -9.19
N GLN A 218 -4.70 1.58 -8.99
CA GLN A 218 -3.39 0.91 -9.11
C GLN A 218 -3.14 -0.15 -8.03
N ILE A 219 -3.98 -0.22 -7.00
CA ILE A 219 -3.86 -1.28 -5.98
C ILE A 219 -3.97 -2.67 -6.63
N SER A 220 -4.77 -2.81 -7.68
CA SER A 220 -4.94 -4.08 -8.40
C SER A 220 -3.84 -4.40 -9.41
N THR A 221 -2.97 -3.45 -9.72
CA THR A 221 -1.82 -3.64 -10.65
C THR A 221 -0.50 -3.81 -9.91
N THR A 222 -0.50 -3.65 -8.58
CA THR A 222 0.65 -3.86 -7.70
C THR A 222 0.58 -5.23 -7.04
N PHE A 223 1.75 -5.80 -6.71
CA PHE A 223 1.84 -7.15 -6.14
C PHE A 223 2.12 -7.13 -4.65
N THR A 224 3.13 -6.37 -4.21
CA THR A 224 3.62 -6.43 -2.83
C THR A 224 2.73 -5.63 -1.87
N PRO A 225 2.60 -6.06 -0.59
CA PRO A 225 1.92 -5.28 0.44
C PRO A 225 2.50 -3.87 0.55
N THR A 226 3.82 -3.73 0.51
CA THR A 226 4.50 -2.43 0.56
C THR A 226 4.10 -1.51 -0.59
N ASP A 227 4.03 -2.02 -1.83
CA ASP A 227 3.62 -1.20 -2.97
C ASP A 227 2.12 -0.85 -2.91
N LYS A 228 1.28 -1.78 -2.43
CA LYS A 228 -0.14 -1.50 -2.18
C LYS A 228 -0.33 -0.43 -1.11
N LEU A 229 0.45 -0.46 -0.02
CA LEU A 229 0.44 0.58 1.02
C LEU A 229 0.88 1.95 0.48
N LYS A 230 1.88 1.98 -0.42
CA LYS A 230 2.27 3.22 -1.11
C LYS A 230 1.14 3.77 -1.98
N VAL A 231 0.41 2.92 -2.71
CA VAL A 231 -0.77 3.34 -3.48
C VAL A 231 -1.82 3.97 -2.56
N ILE A 232 -2.09 3.35 -1.40
CA ILE A 232 -3.02 3.91 -0.41
C ILE A 232 -2.51 5.26 0.07
N GLN A 233 -1.25 5.37 0.47
CA GLN A 233 -0.65 6.63 0.93
C GLN A 233 -0.76 7.74 -0.12
N GLN A 234 -0.39 7.45 -1.37
CA GLN A 234 -0.51 8.38 -2.49
C GLN A 234 -1.97 8.81 -2.72
N THR A 235 -2.93 7.90 -2.54
CA THR A 235 -4.36 8.23 -2.66
C THR A 235 -4.77 9.29 -1.61
N PHE A 236 -4.29 9.19 -0.37
CA PHE A 236 -4.54 10.18 0.67
C PHE A 236 -3.89 11.54 0.35
N GLU A 237 -2.69 11.52 -0.26
CA GLU A 237 -1.98 12.72 -0.71
C GLU A 237 -2.75 13.42 -1.84
N GLU A 238 -3.22 12.67 -2.84
CA GLU A 238 -4.05 13.17 -3.95
C GLU A 238 -5.38 13.78 -3.48
N ILE A 239 -6.04 13.16 -2.48
CA ILE A 239 -7.23 13.74 -1.85
C ILE A 239 -6.91 15.09 -1.21
N SER A 240 -5.82 15.14 -0.44
CA SER A 240 -5.42 16.34 0.28
C SER A 240 -5.06 17.47 -0.68
N GLN A 241 -4.35 17.14 -1.76
CA GLN A 241 -3.99 18.08 -2.81
C GLN A 241 -5.24 18.64 -3.51
N SER A 242 -6.21 17.78 -3.87
CA SER A 242 -7.46 18.21 -4.51
C SER A 242 -8.28 19.17 -3.65
N VAL A 243 -8.30 18.95 -2.33
CA VAL A 243 -8.97 19.86 -1.38
C VAL A 243 -8.20 21.16 -1.21
N LEU A 244 -6.87 21.11 -1.08
CA LEU A 244 -6.03 22.30 -0.92
C LEU A 244 -6.18 23.25 -2.11
N GLU A 245 -6.25 22.72 -3.33
CA GLU A 245 -6.50 23.47 -4.56
C GLU A 245 -7.87 24.15 -4.59
N SER A 246 -8.88 23.56 -3.93
CA SER A 246 -10.25 24.08 -3.90
C SER A 246 -10.50 25.06 -2.75
N LEU A 247 -9.95 24.79 -1.57
CA LEU A 247 -10.21 25.54 -0.34
C LEU A 247 -9.33 26.80 -0.23
N HIS A 248 -8.17 26.82 -0.91
CA HIS A 248 -7.16 27.90 -0.85
C HIS A 248 -6.71 28.30 0.57
N GLU A 249 -7.00 27.48 1.57
CA GLU A 249 -6.63 27.66 2.98
C GLU A 249 -5.93 26.39 3.49
N ASP A 250 -4.98 26.58 4.42
CA ASP A 250 -4.40 25.45 5.13
C ASP A 250 -5.46 24.85 6.08
N PHE A 251 -5.64 23.54 6.00
CA PHE A 251 -6.55 22.80 6.85
C PHE A 251 -5.85 21.54 7.41
N LEU A 252 -6.45 20.96 8.45
CA LEU A 252 -6.01 19.69 9.03
C LEU A 252 -7.16 18.69 8.92
N TRP A 253 -6.84 17.47 8.54
CA TRP A 253 -7.82 16.39 8.52
C TRP A 253 -8.18 15.97 9.95
N SER A 254 -9.48 15.94 10.25
CA SER A 254 -10.01 15.07 11.27
C SER A 254 -10.47 13.75 10.62
N MET A 255 -10.52 12.65 11.37
CA MET A 255 -11.03 11.39 10.82
C MET A 255 -12.50 11.48 10.42
N ASP A 256 -13.30 12.29 11.12
CA ASP A 256 -14.71 12.56 10.78
C ASP A 256 -14.85 13.27 9.42
N ASP A 257 -13.87 14.09 9.06
CA ASP A 257 -13.81 14.79 7.77
C ASP A 257 -13.23 13.92 6.66
N LEU A 258 -12.15 13.19 6.95
CA LEU A 258 -11.35 12.45 5.97
C LEU A 258 -12.02 11.13 5.58
N PHE A 259 -12.59 10.40 6.54
CA PHE A 259 -13.17 9.08 6.28
C PHE A 259 -14.29 9.13 5.22
N PRO A 260 -15.28 10.04 5.28
CA PRO A 260 -16.30 10.17 4.24
C PRO A 260 -15.74 10.46 2.84
N VAL A 261 -14.68 11.28 2.76
CA VAL A 261 -14.02 11.61 1.49
C VAL A 261 -13.29 10.40 0.93
N PHE A 262 -12.56 9.67 1.77
CA PHE A 262 -11.87 8.46 1.37
C PHE A 262 -12.85 7.35 0.98
N LEU A 263 -13.96 7.19 1.71
CA LEU A 263 -15.05 6.27 1.39
C LEU A 263 -15.66 6.58 0.00
N TYR A 264 -15.83 7.86 -0.34
CA TYR A 264 -16.25 8.28 -1.67
C TYR A 264 -15.25 7.83 -2.75
N VAL A 265 -13.95 8.03 -2.53
CA VAL A 265 -12.90 7.61 -3.47
C VAL A 265 -12.88 6.08 -3.65
N VAL A 266 -12.98 5.32 -2.56
CA VAL A 266 -13.07 3.84 -2.61
C VAL A 266 -14.28 3.38 -3.42
N LEU A 267 -15.46 4.01 -3.21
CA LEU A 267 -16.66 3.70 -3.99
C LEU A 267 -16.48 4.01 -5.48
N ARG A 268 -15.88 5.15 -5.83
CA ARG A 268 -15.65 5.56 -7.22
C ARG A 268 -14.56 4.76 -7.92
N ALA A 269 -13.59 4.21 -7.18
CA ALA A 269 -12.54 3.35 -7.71
C ALA A 269 -13.09 2.03 -8.27
N ARG A 270 -14.21 1.52 -7.75
CA ARG A 270 -14.91 0.31 -8.24
C ARG A 270 -14.00 -0.91 -8.37
N ILE A 271 -13.20 -1.17 -7.35
CA ILE A 271 -12.25 -2.29 -7.33
C ILE A 271 -13.02 -3.59 -7.02
N ARG A 272 -13.16 -4.48 -8.00
CA ARG A 272 -14.06 -5.67 -7.93
C ARG A 272 -13.68 -6.72 -6.88
N ASN A 273 -12.40 -6.82 -6.52
CA ASN A 273 -11.87 -7.82 -5.59
C ASN A 273 -11.16 -7.13 -4.41
N LEU A 274 -11.71 -6.01 -3.93
CA LEU A 274 -11.05 -5.20 -2.90
C LEU A 274 -10.86 -5.98 -1.60
N GLY A 275 -11.81 -6.87 -1.25
CA GLY A 275 -11.69 -7.74 -0.10
C GLY A 275 -10.47 -8.64 -0.20
N SER A 276 -10.20 -9.21 -1.38
CA SER A 276 -9.02 -10.06 -1.59
C SER A 276 -7.71 -9.27 -1.43
N GLU A 277 -7.67 -8.02 -1.89
CA GLU A 277 -6.50 -7.14 -1.73
C GLU A 277 -6.26 -6.78 -0.26
N VAL A 278 -7.32 -6.47 0.48
CA VAL A 278 -7.24 -6.14 1.91
C VAL A 278 -6.69 -7.33 2.70
N HIS A 279 -7.18 -8.54 2.45
CA HIS A 279 -6.70 -9.74 3.15
C HIS A 279 -5.25 -10.10 2.76
N LEU A 280 -4.85 -9.89 1.51
CA LEU A 280 -3.47 -10.10 1.08
C LEU A 280 -2.51 -9.16 1.81
N ILE A 281 -2.85 -7.87 1.94
CA ILE A 281 -2.05 -6.91 2.71
C ILE A 281 -2.01 -7.33 4.17
N GLU A 282 -3.16 -7.67 4.78
CA GLU A 282 -3.22 -8.08 6.18
C GLU A 282 -2.35 -9.31 6.49
N ASP A 283 -2.34 -10.30 5.60
CA ASP A 283 -1.59 -11.53 5.80
C ASP A 283 -0.08 -11.38 5.56
N LEU A 284 0.34 -10.52 4.63
CA LEU A 284 1.73 -10.45 4.17
C LEU A 284 2.47 -9.14 4.51
N MET A 285 1.79 -8.13 5.05
CA MET A 285 2.41 -6.89 5.50
C MET A 285 3.35 -7.15 6.70
N ASP A 286 4.48 -6.44 6.71
CA ASP A 286 5.42 -6.52 7.82
C ASP A 286 4.81 -5.97 9.12
N PRO A 287 5.01 -6.64 10.28
CA PRO A 287 4.38 -6.24 11.54
C PRO A 287 4.73 -4.82 12.02
N TYR A 288 5.92 -4.31 11.68
CA TYR A 288 6.34 -2.97 12.09
C TYR A 288 5.53 -1.86 11.42
N LEU A 289 4.92 -2.12 10.26
CA LEU A 289 4.08 -1.16 9.53
C LEU A 289 2.67 -1.07 10.13
N GLN A 290 2.21 -2.08 10.87
CA GLN A 290 0.84 -2.17 11.39
C GLN A 290 0.46 -1.00 12.31
N HIS A 291 1.43 -0.49 13.07
CA HIS A 291 1.19 0.56 14.08
C HIS A 291 1.65 1.95 13.61
N GLY A 292 2.23 2.04 12.41
CA GLY A 292 2.65 3.30 11.81
C GLY A 292 1.54 4.00 11.02
N GLU A 293 1.88 5.12 10.40
CA GLU A 293 0.97 5.89 9.54
C GLU A 293 0.35 5.03 8.42
N GLN A 294 1.16 4.21 7.74
CA GLN A 294 0.69 3.29 6.70
C GLN A 294 -0.30 2.25 7.24
N GLY A 295 -0.11 1.79 8.47
CA GLY A 295 -1.05 0.89 9.16
C GLY A 295 -2.40 1.56 9.45
N ILE A 296 -2.40 2.84 9.82
CA ILE A 296 -3.62 3.64 10.01
C ILE A 296 -4.34 3.84 8.67
N MET A 297 -3.61 4.21 7.62
CA MET A 297 -4.18 4.38 6.27
C MET A 297 -4.79 3.07 5.74
N PHE A 298 -4.09 1.95 5.94
CA PHE A 298 -4.62 0.62 5.59
C PHE A 298 -5.87 0.26 6.40
N THR A 299 -5.86 0.52 7.71
CA THR A 299 -7.02 0.30 8.58
C THR A 299 -8.22 1.12 8.10
N THR A 300 -7.99 2.33 7.60
CA THR A 300 -9.01 3.21 7.03
C THR A 300 -9.62 2.62 5.74
N LEU A 301 -8.79 2.05 4.84
CA LEU A 301 -9.27 1.31 3.66
C LEU A 301 -10.08 0.08 4.04
N LYS A 302 -9.60 -0.70 5.01
CA LYS A 302 -10.31 -1.87 5.53
C LYS A 302 -11.67 -1.46 6.12
N ALA A 303 -11.73 -0.38 6.88
CA ALA A 303 -12.98 0.16 7.42
C ALA A 303 -13.94 0.63 6.31
N CYS A 304 -13.43 1.28 5.24
CA CYS A 304 -14.24 1.65 4.09
C CYS A 304 -14.84 0.43 3.38
N TYR A 305 -14.06 -0.62 3.16
CA TYR A 305 -14.55 -1.89 2.59
C TYR A 305 -15.70 -2.47 3.43
N TYR A 306 -15.53 -2.58 4.75
CA TYR A 306 -16.58 -3.10 5.63
C TYR A 306 -17.81 -2.19 5.72
N GLN A 307 -17.63 -0.87 5.71
CA GLN A 307 -18.75 0.08 5.70
C GLN A 307 -19.61 -0.13 4.46
N ILE A 308 -18.99 -0.25 3.28
CA ILE A 308 -19.71 -0.49 2.02
C ILE A 308 -20.51 -1.80 2.07
N GLN A 309 -19.96 -2.86 2.67
CA GLN A 309 -20.66 -4.14 2.82
C GLN A 309 -21.90 -4.06 3.71
N HIS A 310 -21.87 -3.22 4.75
CA HIS A 310 -22.94 -3.14 5.76
C HIS A 310 -23.90 -1.97 5.52
N GLU A 311 -23.70 -1.19 4.45
CA GLU A 311 -24.53 -0.05 4.10
C GLU A 311 -25.96 -0.51 3.73
N LYS A 312 -26.87 -0.41 4.71
CA LYS A 312 -28.23 -0.94 4.59
C LYS A 312 -29.03 -0.28 3.47
N LEU A 313 -29.93 -1.06 2.88
CA LEU A 313 -31.03 -0.57 2.05
C LEU A 313 -32.00 0.20 2.96
N THR A 314 -31.92 1.53 2.98
CA THR A 314 -33.05 2.37 3.40
C THR A 314 -33.99 2.60 2.24
#